data_AF-M3ASY9-F1
#
_entry.id   AF-M3ASY9-F1
#
_cell.length_a   1.000
_cell.length_b   1.000
_cell.length_c   1.000
_cell.angle_alpha   90.00
_cell.angle_beta   90.00
_cell.angle_gamma   90.00
#
_symmetry.space_group_name_H-M   'P 1'
#
loop_
_entity.id
_entity.type
_entity.pdbx_description
1 polymer ?
#
loop_
_entity_poly.entity_id
_entity_poly.type
_entity_poly.pdbx_seq_one_letter_code
_entity_poly.pdbx_strand_id
1 'polypeptide(L)'
;MAVLETVPGFSVTVHVDGKPLQEYRDSDDDGEPEVTTCFVEATTGKEFEVFFRLEKGIEAESSAFEVRIMVDGTETDSALMDAKRARVHGEQFQSTGMQISRTELAKYRFAPLETSHDGCQMTDDANEKLNKDLGTIMVKVWHAKNLRQSSEIKDYSRDSVEQTVNRFSETIIKGQALSHRMAYSKPVKSVDESDVYKFDVIGGIHAEPAVTRKLEALSGSRL
;
A
#
# COMPACT_ATOMS: atom_id res chain seq x y z
N MET A 1 -0.37 -11.23 11.40
CA MET A 1 0.40 -11.79 10.26
C MET A 1 -0.55 -12.62 9.44
N ALA A 2 -1.10 -12.04 8.37
CA ALA A 2 -1.85 -12.80 7.38
C ALA A 2 -0.88 -13.44 6.39
N VAL A 3 -0.95 -14.76 6.26
CA VAL A 3 -0.38 -15.49 5.12
C VAL A 3 -1.43 -15.45 4.02
N LEU A 4 -1.03 -15.09 2.80
CA LEU A 4 -1.93 -15.04 1.66
C LEU A 4 -2.07 -16.46 1.11
N GLU A 5 -3.26 -17.04 1.17
CA GLU A 5 -3.47 -18.45 0.81
C GLU A 5 -3.17 -18.72 -0.68
N THR A 6 -3.38 -17.73 -1.55
CA THR A 6 -3.10 -17.83 -2.99
C THR A 6 -1.61 -17.67 -3.34
N VAL A 7 -0.79 -17.11 -2.43
CA VAL A 7 0.68 -17.06 -2.59
C VAL A 7 1.34 -17.54 -1.29
N PRO A 8 1.40 -18.87 -1.06
CA PRO A 8 2.00 -19.44 0.15
C PRO A 8 3.44 -18.96 0.36
N GLY A 9 3.76 -18.58 1.59
CA GLY A 9 5.07 -18.01 1.93
C GLY A 9 5.21 -16.51 1.63
N PHE A 10 4.18 -15.85 1.10
CA PHE A 10 4.09 -14.39 1.06
C PHE A 10 3.33 -13.88 2.29
N SER A 11 3.91 -12.89 2.98
CA SER A 11 3.25 -12.20 4.09
C SER A 11 3.46 -10.69 4.01
N VAL A 12 2.47 -9.97 4.51
CA VAL A 12 2.49 -8.51 4.68
C VAL A 12 2.26 -8.21 6.15
N THR A 13 2.89 -7.17 6.67
CA THR A 13 2.62 -6.61 8.00
C THR A 13 2.78 -5.10 7.99
N VAL A 14 1.90 -4.39 8.67
CA VAL A 14 2.06 -2.95 8.93
C VAL A 14 2.70 -2.76 10.28
N HIS A 15 3.74 -1.92 10.37
CA HIS A 15 4.49 -1.68 11.59
C HIS A 15 4.34 -0.22 12.04
N VAL A 16 4.33 0.00 13.35
CA VAL A 16 4.46 1.32 14.00
C VAL A 16 5.52 1.20 15.08
N ASP A 17 6.43 2.17 15.15
CA ASP A 17 7.56 2.17 16.10
C ASP A 17 8.35 0.84 16.07
N GLY A 18 8.53 0.28 14.86
CA GLY A 18 9.27 -0.97 14.62
C GLY A 18 8.53 -2.25 15.01
N LYS A 19 7.28 -2.18 15.48
CA LYS A 19 6.48 -3.34 15.92
C LYS A 19 5.31 -3.60 14.98
N PRO A 20 5.00 -4.86 14.64
CA PRO A 20 3.82 -5.18 13.84
C PRO A 20 2.55 -4.78 14.60
N LEU A 21 1.62 -4.14 13.89
CA LEU A 21 0.28 -3.87 14.39
C LEU A 21 -0.52 -5.17 14.51
N GLN A 22 -1.41 -5.22 15.49
CA GLN A 22 -2.39 -6.29 15.58
C GLN A 22 -3.37 -6.16 14.41
N GLU A 23 -3.58 -7.27 13.73
CA GLU A 23 -4.50 -7.37 12.60
C GLU A 23 -5.75 -8.10 13.08
N TYR A 24 -6.91 -7.53 12.77
CA TYR A 24 -8.21 -8.11 13.04
C TYR A 24 -8.82 -8.55 11.71
N ARG A 25 -9.35 -9.76 11.64
CA ARG A 25 -10.13 -10.23 10.48
C ARG A 25 -11.59 -9.99 10.80
N ASP A 26 -12.35 -9.54 9.80
CA ASP A 26 -13.80 -9.57 9.92
C ASP A 26 -14.25 -11.03 9.75
N SER A 27 -14.97 -11.53 10.75
CA SER A 27 -15.48 -12.91 10.76
C SER A 27 -16.64 -13.11 9.79
N ASP A 28 -17.25 -12.02 9.33
CA ASP A 28 -18.40 -12.03 8.41
C ASP A 28 -18.00 -11.70 6.96
N ASP A 29 -16.70 -11.49 6.68
CA ASP A 29 -16.18 -11.27 5.33
C ASP A 29 -15.95 -12.61 4.62
N ASP A 30 -16.99 -13.12 3.95
CA ASP A 30 -16.93 -14.19 2.93
C ASP A 30 -16.29 -13.66 1.63
N GLY A 31 -15.21 -12.88 1.75
CA GLY A 31 -14.57 -12.14 0.66
C GLY A 31 -14.09 -13.05 -0.48
N GLU A 32 -13.76 -12.42 -1.61
CA GLU A 32 -13.16 -13.13 -2.74
C GLU A 32 -11.86 -13.83 -2.29
N PRO A 33 -11.59 -15.07 -2.72
CA PRO A 33 -10.45 -15.87 -2.22
C PRO A 33 -9.08 -15.20 -2.48
N GLU A 34 -9.03 -14.27 -3.43
CA GLU A 34 -7.85 -13.51 -3.85
C GLU A 34 -7.71 -12.18 -3.09
N VAL A 35 -8.66 -11.83 -2.22
CA VAL A 35 -8.65 -10.59 -1.44
C VAL A 35 -8.68 -10.92 0.04
N THR A 36 -7.68 -10.46 0.78
CA THR A 36 -7.69 -10.56 2.25
C THR A 36 -7.85 -9.17 2.84
N THR A 37 -9.02 -8.88 3.40
CA THR A 37 -9.27 -7.67 4.17
C THR A 37 -8.90 -7.88 5.63
N CYS A 38 -8.18 -6.94 6.22
CA CYS A 38 -7.88 -6.91 7.65
C CYS A 38 -8.06 -5.49 8.18
N PHE A 39 -8.22 -5.36 9.49
CA PHE A 39 -8.32 -4.08 10.17
C PHE A 39 -7.11 -3.91 11.08
N VAL A 40 -6.62 -2.68 11.19
CA VAL A 40 -5.56 -2.30 12.13
C VAL A 40 -5.99 -1.07 12.91
N GLU A 41 -5.56 -0.99 14.17
CA GLU A 41 -5.75 0.21 14.96
C GLU A 41 -4.78 1.30 14.49
N ALA A 42 -5.34 2.44 14.11
CA ALA A 42 -4.55 3.60 13.73
C ALA A 42 -4.51 4.61 14.87
N THR A 43 -3.31 5.16 15.11
CA THR A 43 -3.10 6.27 16.04
C THR A 43 -2.63 7.49 15.26
N THR A 44 -3.44 8.55 15.27
CA THR A 44 -3.11 9.83 14.64
C THR A 44 -1.69 10.29 14.97
N GLY A 45 -0.96 10.72 13.94
CA GLY A 45 0.40 11.26 14.04
C GLY A 45 1.50 10.19 14.04
N LYS A 46 1.17 8.91 14.21
CA LYS A 46 2.16 7.83 14.13
C LYS A 46 2.56 7.55 12.69
N GLU A 47 3.86 7.42 12.49
CA GLU A 47 4.44 6.92 11.24
C GLU A 47 4.29 5.41 11.19
N PHE A 48 4.00 4.90 10.00
CA PHE A 48 3.89 3.47 9.78
C PHE A 48 4.75 3.02 8.60
N GLU A 49 5.03 1.73 8.56
CA GLU A 49 5.87 1.10 7.55
C GLU A 49 5.18 -0.19 7.08
N VAL A 50 5.26 -0.50 5.80
CA VAL A 50 4.71 -1.73 5.24
C VAL A 50 5.85 -2.69 4.97
N PHE A 51 5.80 -3.85 5.60
CA PHE A 51 6.77 -4.92 5.45
C PHE A 51 6.20 -6.06 4.63
N PHE A 52 7.06 -6.62 3.78
CA PHE A 52 6.75 -7.75 2.92
C PHE A 52 7.82 -8.80 3.12
N ARG A 53 7.41 -10.06 3.19
CA ARG A 53 8.34 -11.17 3.31
C ARG A 53 7.95 -12.29 2.37
N LEU A 54 8.92 -12.72 1.59
CA LEU A 54 8.93 -14.00 0.90
C LEU A 54 9.71 -14.98 1.75
N GLU A 55 9.07 -16.04 2.18
CA GLU A 55 9.70 -17.10 2.96
C GLU A 55 10.67 -17.91 2.10
N LYS A 56 11.71 -18.43 2.77
CA LYS A 56 12.61 -19.40 2.15
C LYS A 56 11.82 -20.64 1.73
N GLY A 57 12.06 -21.10 0.52
CA GLY A 57 11.36 -22.26 -0.05
C GLY A 57 10.06 -21.90 -0.77
N ILE A 58 9.72 -20.62 -0.91
CA ILE A 58 8.56 -20.18 -1.69
C ILE A 58 8.55 -20.82 -3.07
N GLU A 59 7.40 -21.36 -3.45
CA GLU A 59 7.14 -21.87 -4.78
C GLU A 59 6.53 -20.75 -5.63
N ALA A 60 7.14 -20.48 -6.78
CA ALA A 60 6.67 -19.45 -7.70
C ALA A 60 6.79 -19.97 -9.13
N GLU A 61 5.72 -19.83 -9.90
CA GLU A 61 5.74 -20.12 -11.33
C GLU A 61 6.40 -19.00 -12.17
N SER A 62 6.72 -17.87 -11.53
CA SER A 62 7.31 -16.68 -12.14
C SER A 62 8.76 -16.48 -11.73
N SER A 63 9.49 -15.65 -12.48
CA SER A 63 10.86 -15.25 -12.13
C SER A 63 10.90 -14.25 -10.98
N ALA A 64 9.83 -13.51 -10.77
CA ALA A 64 9.72 -12.49 -9.73
C ALA A 64 8.27 -12.26 -9.30
N PHE A 65 8.12 -11.52 -8.21
CA PHE A 65 6.87 -10.94 -7.76
C PHE A 65 6.94 -9.41 -7.91
N GLU A 66 5.96 -8.83 -8.58
CA GLU A 66 5.74 -7.38 -8.56
C GLU A 66 4.80 -7.06 -7.40
N VAL A 67 5.20 -6.13 -6.54
CA VAL A 67 4.40 -5.66 -5.41
C VAL A 67 4.15 -4.18 -5.62
N ARG A 68 2.89 -3.75 -5.54
CA ARG A 68 2.51 -2.34 -5.54
C ARG A 68 1.75 -1.98 -4.29
N ILE A 69 2.08 -0.82 -3.73
CA ILE A 69 1.53 -0.30 -2.50
C ILE A 69 0.69 0.90 -2.87
N MET A 70 -0.61 0.81 -2.61
CA MET A 70 -1.53 1.92 -2.73
C MET A 70 -1.94 2.38 -1.34
N VAL A 71 -1.96 3.68 -1.14
CA VAL A 71 -2.35 4.34 0.11
C VAL A 71 -3.44 5.34 -0.26
N ASP A 72 -4.61 5.20 0.34
CA ASP A 72 -5.79 6.00 -0.01
C ASP A 72 -6.07 6.03 -1.54
N GLY A 73 -5.93 4.87 -2.19
CA GLY A 73 -6.16 4.70 -3.64
C GLY A 73 -5.02 5.19 -4.56
N THR A 74 -3.97 5.80 -4.00
CA THR A 74 -2.82 6.30 -4.78
C THR A 74 -1.67 5.30 -4.72
N GLU A 75 -1.10 4.90 -5.86
CA GLU A 75 0.14 4.09 -5.88
C GLU A 75 1.31 4.94 -5.35
N THR A 76 1.94 4.47 -4.27
CA THR A 76 2.98 5.22 -3.54
C THR A 76 4.36 4.64 -3.68
N ASP A 77 4.45 3.32 -3.83
CA ASP A 77 5.69 2.59 -3.90
C ASP A 77 5.47 1.22 -4.57
N SER A 78 6.54 0.68 -5.13
CA SER A 78 6.53 -0.61 -5.79
C SER A 78 7.89 -1.29 -5.75
N ALA A 79 7.87 -2.60 -5.63
CA ALA A 79 9.05 -3.44 -5.57
C ALA A 79 8.94 -4.64 -6.52
N LEU A 80 10.10 -5.07 -7.00
CA LEU A 80 10.25 -6.32 -7.73
C LEU A 80 11.11 -7.26 -6.87
N MET A 81 10.54 -8.37 -6.43
CA MET A 81 11.20 -9.34 -5.57
C MET A 81 11.57 -10.59 -6.37
N ASP A 82 12.82 -11.01 -6.33
CA ASP A 82 13.32 -12.11 -7.15
C ASP A 82 12.90 -13.45 -6.52
N ALA A 83 12.08 -14.20 -7.24
CA ALA A 83 11.53 -15.45 -6.72
C ALA A 83 12.60 -16.53 -6.53
N LYS A 84 13.65 -16.57 -7.36
CA LYS A 84 14.74 -17.54 -7.21
C LYS A 84 15.59 -17.22 -5.99
N ARG A 85 15.90 -15.94 -5.78
CA ARG A 85 16.63 -15.47 -4.59
C ARG A 85 15.82 -15.76 -3.33
N ALA A 86 14.54 -15.40 -3.32
CA ALA A 86 13.63 -15.66 -2.22
C ALA A 86 13.50 -17.15 -1.91
N ARG A 87 13.43 -18.02 -2.93
CA ARG A 87 13.38 -19.47 -2.72
C ARG A 87 14.59 -20.00 -1.95
N VAL A 88 15.79 -19.45 -2.18
CA VAL A 88 17.02 -19.92 -1.53
C VAL A 88 17.24 -19.27 -0.16
N HIS A 89 16.98 -17.97 -0.04
CA HIS A 89 17.39 -17.17 1.12
C HIS A 89 16.23 -16.55 1.91
N GLY A 90 15.02 -16.59 1.37
CA GLY A 90 13.98 -15.62 1.71
C GLY A 90 14.32 -14.23 1.16
N GLU A 91 13.33 -13.35 1.16
CA GLU A 91 13.52 -11.95 0.81
C GLU A 91 12.58 -11.07 1.64
N GLN A 92 13.04 -9.88 1.98
CA GLN A 92 12.24 -8.92 2.73
C GLN A 92 12.34 -7.56 2.03
N PHE A 93 11.21 -6.90 1.91
CA PHE A 93 11.11 -5.52 1.45
C PHE A 93 10.39 -4.69 2.51
N GLN A 94 10.79 -3.42 2.63
CA GLN A 94 10.22 -2.48 3.56
C GLN A 94 9.93 -1.19 2.79
N SER A 95 8.68 -0.75 2.84
CA SER A 95 8.27 0.55 2.33
C SER A 95 7.94 1.46 3.50
N THR A 96 8.60 2.61 3.53
CA THR A 96 8.51 3.58 4.63
C THR A 96 7.80 4.87 4.25
N GLY A 97 7.53 5.08 2.96
CA GLY A 97 6.96 6.32 2.47
C GLY A 97 6.96 6.42 0.96
N MET A 98 6.54 7.58 0.48
CA MET A 98 6.56 7.94 -0.93
C MET A 98 7.85 8.69 -1.25
N GLN A 99 8.53 8.27 -2.32
CA GLN A 99 9.74 8.92 -2.80
C GLN A 99 9.36 10.18 -3.60
N ILE A 100 9.79 11.35 -3.14
CA ILE A 100 9.39 12.66 -3.69
C ILE A 100 10.41 13.20 -4.68
N SER A 101 11.66 12.77 -4.51
CA SER A 101 12.75 12.98 -5.46
C SER A 101 13.79 11.89 -5.21
N ARG A 102 14.86 11.82 -6.00
CA ARG A 102 15.96 10.87 -5.76
C ARG A 102 16.56 10.91 -4.35
N THR A 103 16.40 12.03 -3.65
CA THR A 103 17.04 12.27 -2.35
C THR A 103 16.05 12.59 -1.25
N GLU A 104 14.74 12.61 -1.53
CA GLU A 104 13.73 12.98 -0.55
C GLU A 104 12.61 11.95 -0.47
N LEU A 105 12.29 11.57 0.76
CA LEU A 105 11.24 10.63 1.11
C LEU A 105 10.25 11.31 2.05
N ALA A 106 8.96 11.19 1.76
CA ALA A 106 7.89 11.58 2.67
C ALA A 106 7.31 10.31 3.31
N LYS A 107 7.50 10.14 4.62
CA LYS A 107 7.13 8.92 5.32
C LYS A 107 5.63 8.79 5.47
N TYR A 108 5.12 7.55 5.45
CA TYR A 108 3.71 7.32 5.73
C TYR A 108 3.34 7.70 7.16
N ARG A 109 2.13 8.22 7.35
CA ARG A 109 1.62 8.66 8.66
C ARG A 109 0.11 8.55 8.73
N PHE A 110 -0.42 8.09 9.86
CA PHE A 110 -1.87 8.18 10.12
C PHE A 110 -2.28 9.62 10.44
N ALA A 111 -3.35 10.10 9.82
CA ALA A 111 -3.90 11.42 10.05
C ALA A 111 -5.40 11.34 10.38
N PRO A 112 -5.95 12.33 11.12
CA PRO A 112 -7.38 12.39 11.35
C PRO A 112 -8.10 12.65 10.03
N LEU A 113 -9.29 12.10 9.90
CA LEU A 113 -10.18 12.40 8.81
C LEU A 113 -10.85 13.75 9.09
N GLU A 114 -10.45 14.81 8.37
CA GLU A 114 -11.09 16.12 8.48
C GLU A 114 -12.24 16.23 7.48
N THR A 115 -13.43 16.53 7.98
CA THR A 115 -14.61 16.77 7.17
C THR A 115 -14.86 18.27 7.05
N SER A 116 -15.08 18.78 5.85
CA SER A 116 -15.55 20.16 5.66
C SER A 116 -17.06 20.18 5.40
N HIS A 117 -17.74 21.12 6.06
CA HIS A 117 -19.16 21.39 5.83
C HIS A 117 -19.42 21.98 4.43
N ASP A 118 -18.42 22.68 3.89
CA ASP A 118 -18.48 23.26 2.55
C ASP A 118 -18.05 22.21 1.53
N GLY A 119 -19.01 21.77 0.71
CA GLY A 119 -18.81 20.75 -0.31
C GLY A 119 -17.71 21.15 -1.30
N CYS A 120 -16.58 20.44 -1.25
CA CYS A 120 -15.56 20.56 -2.28
C CYS A 120 -16.09 19.93 -3.58
N GLN A 121 -16.25 20.76 -4.61
CA GLN A 121 -16.62 20.34 -5.96
C GLN A 121 -15.42 19.68 -6.65
N MET A 122 -15.14 18.43 -6.31
CA MET A 122 -14.38 17.52 -7.18
C MET A 122 -15.36 16.84 -8.15
N THR A 123 -14.90 16.44 -9.32
CA THR A 123 -15.72 15.74 -10.31
C THR A 123 -16.20 14.39 -9.75
N ASP A 124 -17.44 14.00 -10.09
CA ASP A 124 -18.13 12.85 -9.49
C ASP A 124 -17.34 11.53 -9.58
N ASP A 125 -16.64 11.29 -10.70
CA ASP A 125 -15.85 10.05 -10.92
C ASP A 125 -14.56 9.99 -10.07
N ALA A 126 -13.87 11.13 -9.90
CA ALA A 126 -12.67 11.20 -9.08
C ALA A 126 -13.01 11.08 -7.59
N ASN A 127 -14.16 11.63 -7.19
CA ASN A 127 -14.76 11.39 -5.89
C ASN A 127 -15.03 9.91 -5.68
N GLU A 128 -15.73 9.22 -6.60
CA GLU A 128 -16.15 7.84 -6.37
C GLU A 128 -14.99 6.85 -6.16
N LYS A 129 -13.88 7.00 -6.91
CA LYS A 129 -12.71 6.13 -6.78
C LYS A 129 -11.88 6.43 -5.53
N LEU A 130 -11.63 7.71 -5.25
CA LEU A 130 -10.92 8.13 -4.04
C LEU A 130 -11.70 7.75 -2.77
N ASN A 131 -13.03 7.78 -2.82
CA ASN A 131 -13.91 7.42 -1.70
C ASN A 131 -13.89 5.93 -1.35
N LYS A 132 -13.71 5.03 -2.33
CA LYS A 132 -13.73 3.57 -2.07
C LYS A 132 -12.48 3.09 -1.35
N ASP A 133 -11.35 3.72 -1.65
CA ASP A 133 -10.03 3.31 -1.14
C ASP A 133 -9.52 4.20 0.00
N LEU A 134 -10.33 5.14 0.49
CA LEU A 134 -9.94 6.04 1.59
C LEU A 134 -9.79 5.30 2.92
N GLY A 135 -8.73 5.62 3.67
CA GLY A 135 -8.40 4.99 4.94
C GLY A 135 -7.81 3.59 4.76
N THR A 136 -7.33 3.27 3.56
CA THR A 136 -6.87 1.93 3.19
C THR A 136 -5.40 1.91 2.83
N ILE A 137 -4.70 0.88 3.33
CA ILE A 137 -3.40 0.48 2.81
C ILE A 137 -3.67 -0.77 1.97
N MET A 138 -3.51 -0.63 0.65
CA MET A 138 -3.76 -1.71 -0.28
C MET A 138 -2.44 -2.24 -0.86
N VAL A 139 -2.22 -3.54 -0.76
CA VAL A 139 -1.07 -4.21 -1.38
C VAL A 139 -1.59 -5.10 -2.47
N LYS A 140 -1.07 -4.92 -3.68
CA LYS A 140 -1.32 -5.83 -4.80
C LYS A 140 -0.06 -6.56 -5.18
N VAL A 141 -0.20 -7.86 -5.43
CA VAL A 141 0.91 -8.75 -5.79
C VAL A 141 0.62 -9.42 -7.12
N TRP A 142 1.59 -9.41 -8.02
CA TRP A 142 1.52 -10.09 -9.32
C TRP A 142 2.69 -11.03 -9.52
N HIS A 143 2.42 -12.16 -10.17
CA HIS A 143 3.46 -13.00 -10.74
C HIS A 143 4.05 -12.35 -11.99
N ALA A 144 5.30 -11.90 -11.91
CA ALA A 144 5.96 -11.19 -13.00
C ALA A 144 6.83 -12.12 -13.86
N LYS A 145 6.51 -12.20 -15.15
CA LYS A 145 7.27 -12.94 -16.18
C LYS A 145 7.80 -11.95 -17.23
N ASN A 146 8.92 -12.28 -17.88
CA ASN A 146 9.49 -11.50 -18.99
C ASN A 146 9.82 -10.03 -18.66
N LEU A 147 10.41 -9.80 -17.50
CA LEU A 147 10.80 -8.47 -17.06
C LEU A 147 11.94 -7.92 -17.91
N ARG A 148 11.80 -6.67 -18.34
CA ARG A 148 12.88 -5.90 -18.94
C ARG A 148 13.07 -4.63 -18.13
N GLN A 149 14.34 -4.30 -17.87
CA GLN A 149 14.68 -3.00 -17.34
C GLN A 149 14.27 -1.92 -18.36
N SER A 150 13.43 -0.99 -17.93
CA SER A 150 13.02 0.13 -18.76
C SER A 150 14.19 1.09 -18.93
N SER A 151 14.25 1.76 -20.08
CA SER A 151 15.13 2.92 -20.27
C SER A 151 14.57 4.19 -19.60
N GLU A 152 13.32 4.15 -19.13
CA GLU A 152 12.68 5.25 -18.42
C GLU A 152 13.09 5.27 -16.95
N ILE A 153 13.38 6.47 -16.44
CA ILE A 153 13.62 6.72 -15.02
C ILE A 153 12.24 6.99 -14.39
N LYS A 154 11.96 6.47 -13.17
CA LYS A 154 10.71 6.81 -12.48
C LYS A 154 10.59 8.34 -12.34
N ASP A 155 9.46 8.88 -12.75
CA ASP A 155 9.14 10.29 -12.60
C ASP A 155 8.66 10.53 -11.16
N TYR A 156 9.35 11.42 -10.44
CA TYR A 156 8.96 11.76 -9.07
C TYR A 156 7.99 12.93 -9.13
N SER A 157 6.68 12.66 -9.10
CA SER A 157 5.70 13.75 -9.11
C SER A 157 5.58 14.36 -7.71
N ARG A 158 6.12 15.57 -7.52
CA ARG A 158 5.94 16.34 -6.28
C ARG A 158 4.46 16.63 -5.98
N ASP A 159 3.66 16.74 -7.04
CA ASP A 159 2.22 17.04 -6.99
C ASP A 159 1.42 15.98 -6.21
N SER A 160 1.88 14.72 -6.16
CA SER A 160 1.19 13.64 -5.45
C SER A 160 1.23 13.79 -3.92
N VAL A 161 2.25 14.46 -3.35
CA VAL A 161 2.33 14.78 -1.92
C VAL A 161 1.36 15.90 -1.55
N GLU A 162 1.28 16.93 -2.38
CA GLU A 162 0.41 18.09 -2.13
C GLU A 162 -1.07 17.72 -2.31
N GLN A 163 -1.38 16.78 -3.20
CA GLN A 163 -2.73 16.21 -3.38
C GLN A 163 -3.22 15.36 -2.21
N THR A 164 -2.38 15.08 -1.21
CA THR A 164 -2.83 14.35 -0.01
C THR A 164 -3.57 15.26 0.98
N VAL A 165 -3.87 16.53 0.67
CA VAL A 165 -4.79 17.36 1.46
C VAL A 165 -6.18 17.35 0.83
N ASN A 166 -6.81 16.18 0.79
CA ASN A 166 -8.20 16.06 0.35
C ASN A 166 -9.12 16.40 1.52
N ARG A 167 -9.86 17.50 1.39
CA ARG A 167 -11.01 17.82 2.24
C ARG A 167 -12.20 17.03 1.71
N PHE A 168 -12.82 16.23 2.56
CA PHE A 168 -13.96 15.38 2.19
C PHE A 168 -15.27 16.02 2.68
N SER A 169 -16.35 15.84 1.93
CA SER A 169 -17.67 16.29 2.39
C SER A 169 -18.23 15.34 3.45
N GLU A 170 -18.84 15.90 4.49
CA GLU A 170 -19.46 15.13 5.59
C GLU A 170 -20.51 14.11 5.12
N THR A 171 -21.15 14.34 3.98
CA THR A 171 -22.15 13.44 3.42
C THR A 171 -21.56 12.13 2.89
N ILE A 172 -20.27 12.11 2.53
CA ILE A 172 -19.58 10.92 2.00
C ILE A 172 -19.14 9.97 3.12
N ILE A 173 -18.79 10.52 4.28
CA ILE A 173 -18.23 9.74 5.40
C ILE A 173 -19.34 9.20 6.32
N LYS A 174 -20.53 9.80 6.29
CA LYS A 174 -21.69 9.34 7.07
C LYS A 174 -22.13 7.94 6.61
N GLY A 175 -21.81 6.94 7.43
CA GLY A 175 -22.16 5.53 7.22
C GLY A 175 -20.95 4.60 7.06
N GLN A 176 -19.76 5.15 6.83
CA GLN A 176 -18.51 4.38 6.80
C GLN A 176 -17.83 4.40 8.19
N ALA A 177 -17.25 3.28 8.61
CA ALA A 177 -16.53 3.16 9.88
C ALA A 177 -15.08 3.67 9.80
N LEU A 178 -14.81 4.69 8.98
CA LEU A 178 -13.46 5.22 8.77
C LEU A 178 -13.15 6.29 9.81
N SER A 179 -12.02 6.10 10.51
CA SER A 179 -11.59 7.01 11.59
C SER A 179 -10.37 7.85 11.22
N HIS A 180 -9.53 7.32 10.33
CA HIS A 180 -8.27 7.93 9.92
C HIS A 180 -8.14 7.86 8.41
N ARG A 181 -7.38 8.81 7.89
CA ARG A 181 -6.82 8.78 6.54
C ARG A 181 -5.31 8.59 6.62
N MET A 182 -4.70 8.37 5.48
CA MET A 182 -3.25 8.33 5.37
C MET A 182 -2.75 9.70 4.92
N ALA A 183 -1.60 10.08 5.46
CA ALA A 183 -0.89 11.30 5.15
C ALA A 183 0.60 11.01 5.05
N TYR A 184 1.35 12.04 4.68
CA TYR A 184 2.81 11.96 4.62
C TYR A 184 3.44 12.92 5.62
N SER A 185 4.60 12.54 6.15
CA SER A 185 5.48 13.45 6.87
C SER A 185 5.95 14.57 5.95
N LYS A 186 6.55 15.62 6.53
CA LYS A 186 7.39 16.52 5.73
C LYS A 186 8.50 15.69 5.06
N PRO A 187 8.81 15.93 3.78
CA PRO A 187 9.91 15.25 3.11
C PRO A 187 11.22 15.41 3.89
N VAL A 188 11.93 14.31 4.06
CA VAL A 188 13.26 14.26 4.68
C VAL A 188 14.26 13.68 3.68
N LYS A 189 15.54 13.97 3.87
CA LYS A 189 16.58 13.37 3.01
C LYS A 189 16.57 11.85 3.17
N SER A 190 16.48 11.11 2.06
CA SER A 190 16.61 9.66 2.06
C SER A 190 18.06 9.28 2.38
N VAL A 191 18.23 8.24 3.20
CA VAL A 191 19.56 7.70 3.54
C VAL A 191 20.09 6.81 2.42
N ASP A 192 19.18 6.25 1.62
CA ASP A 192 19.51 5.49 0.41
C ASP A 192 19.37 6.35 -0.84
N GLU A 193 20.44 6.42 -1.63
CA GLU A 193 20.34 6.66 -3.07
C GLU A 193 19.83 5.36 -3.69
N SER A 194 18.52 5.13 -3.67
CA SER A 194 17.94 3.98 -4.34
C SER A 194 18.10 4.17 -5.85
N ASP A 195 18.79 3.24 -6.52
CA ASP A 195 18.71 3.11 -7.97
C ASP A 195 17.27 2.69 -8.33
N VAL A 196 16.43 3.69 -8.57
CA VAL A 196 15.02 3.48 -8.89
C VAL A 196 14.91 3.11 -10.37
N TYR A 197 14.95 1.81 -10.65
CA TYR A 197 14.66 1.29 -11.98
C TYR A 197 13.16 1.13 -12.18
N LYS A 198 12.66 1.62 -13.31
CA LYS A 198 11.34 1.23 -13.82
C LYS A 198 11.52 -0.08 -14.58
N PHE A 199 10.65 -1.05 -14.33
CA PHE A 199 10.61 -2.30 -15.08
C PHE A 199 9.33 -2.35 -15.87
N ASP A 200 9.43 -2.79 -17.13
CA ASP A 200 8.28 -3.03 -17.98
C ASP A 200 8.03 -4.55 -18.06
N VAL A 201 6.76 -4.94 -17.90
CA VAL A 201 6.31 -6.30 -18.15
C VAL A 201 5.89 -6.40 -19.61
N ILE A 202 6.61 -7.18 -20.43
CA ILE A 202 6.27 -7.35 -21.85
C ILE A 202 5.43 -8.61 -22.05
N GLY A 203 4.24 -8.45 -22.64
CA GLY A 203 3.44 -9.56 -23.16
C GLY A 203 2.46 -10.21 -22.17
N GLY A 204 2.25 -9.63 -20.99
CA GLY A 204 1.12 -9.92 -20.13
C GLY A 204 0.21 -8.71 -20.08
N ILE A 205 -1.07 -8.89 -20.38
CA ILE A 205 -2.11 -8.03 -19.81
C ILE A 205 -1.82 -7.97 -18.31
N HIS A 206 -1.90 -6.80 -17.66
CA HIS A 206 -1.93 -6.76 -16.19
C HIS A 206 -3.06 -7.70 -15.76
N ALA A 207 -2.71 -8.94 -15.41
CA ALA A 207 -3.63 -9.88 -14.85
C ALA A 207 -4.21 -9.25 -13.58
N GLU A 208 -5.37 -9.70 -13.16
CA GLU A 208 -5.87 -9.38 -11.84
C GLU A 208 -4.77 -9.72 -10.81
N PRO A 209 -4.61 -8.88 -9.76
CA PRO A 209 -3.60 -9.14 -8.75
C PRO A 209 -3.85 -10.52 -8.15
N ALA A 210 -2.80 -11.33 -8.03
CA ALA A 210 -2.88 -12.65 -7.40
C ALA A 210 -3.34 -12.53 -5.94
N VAL A 211 -3.07 -11.37 -5.32
CA VAL A 211 -3.65 -10.98 -4.04
C VAL A 211 -3.89 -9.47 -3.98
N THR A 212 -5.03 -9.07 -3.44
CA THR A 212 -5.21 -7.73 -2.86
C THR A 212 -5.32 -7.84 -1.34
N ARG A 213 -4.49 -7.08 -0.62
CA ARG A 213 -4.62 -6.95 0.83
C ARG A 213 -5.07 -5.55 1.18
N LYS A 214 -6.19 -5.40 1.87
CA LYS A 214 -6.73 -4.11 2.31
C LYS A 214 -6.63 -4.00 3.83
N LEU A 215 -5.96 -2.97 4.33
CA LEU A 215 -5.94 -2.65 5.76
C LEU A 215 -6.73 -1.37 6.03
N GLU A 216 -7.76 -1.47 6.86
CA GLU A 216 -8.59 -0.31 7.25
C GLU A 216 -8.24 0.18 8.66
N ALA A 217 -8.20 1.51 8.80
CA ALA A 217 -7.78 2.18 10.03
C ALA A 217 -8.96 2.51 10.97
N LEU A 218 -9.04 1.79 12.09
CA LEU A 218 -10.08 1.97 13.14
C LEU A 218 -9.56 2.78 14.33
N SER A 219 -10.47 3.47 15.03
CA SER A 219 -10.19 4.10 16.33
C SER A 219 -10.51 3.12 17.46
N GLY A 220 -9.65 3.08 18.48
CA GLY A 220 -9.67 2.09 19.58
C GLY A 220 -10.88 2.15 20.54
N SER A 221 -12.02 2.69 20.11
CA SER A 221 -13.26 2.76 20.89
C SER A 221 -14.37 1.81 20.40
N ARG A 222 -14.05 0.87 19.50
CA ARG A 222 -15.00 -0.13 18.96
C ARG A 222 -14.46 -1.58 18.94
N LEU A 223 -13.67 -1.94 19.95
CA LEU A 223 -13.44 -3.34 20.30
C LEU A 223 -14.13 -3.64 21.64
#